data_AF-A0A844IYZ9-F1
#
_entry.id   AF-A0A844IYZ9-F1
#
_cell.length_a   1.000
_cell.length_b   1.000
_cell.length_c   1.000
_cell.angle_alpha   90.00
_cell.angle_beta   90.00
_cell.angle_gamma   90.00
#
_symmetry.space_group_name_H-M   'P 1'
#
loop_
_entity.id
_entity.type
_entity.pdbx_description
1 polymer ?
#
loop_
_entity_poly.entity_id
_entity_poly.type
_entity_poly.pdbx_seq_one_letter_code
_entity_poly.pdbx_strand_id
1 'polypeptide(L)'
;EGVWSWGESRRWEEEEYLNTIQPHFQALDNNSWQEVETQTYNGASNQRKNLNKYQHLNSICEEAQQRWQDIEITSQFEVLFRLRLGTSRRIWGVRVQHHFFIVWYERHHKICPIERD
;
A
#
# COMPACT_ATOMS: atom_id res chain seq x y z
N GLU A 1 1.53 -9.96 -13.51
CA GLU A 1 0.37 -10.58 -14.18
C GLU A 1 -0.42 -11.44 -13.19
N GLY A 2 -1.68 -11.73 -13.51
CA GLY A 2 -2.56 -12.59 -12.72
C GLY A 2 -3.65 -11.85 -11.95
N VAL A 3 -4.54 -12.64 -11.35
CA VAL A 3 -5.66 -12.19 -10.51
C VAL A 3 -5.44 -12.63 -9.06
N TRP A 4 -5.89 -11.83 -8.12
CA TRP A 4 -5.99 -12.23 -6.73
C TRP A 4 -7.06 -13.32 -6.55
N SER A 5 -7.00 -14.09 -5.45
CA SER A 5 -8.02 -15.10 -5.13
C SER A 5 -9.45 -14.54 -5.06
N TRP A 6 -9.60 -13.23 -4.83
CA TRP A 6 -10.90 -12.53 -4.85
C TRP A 6 -11.31 -11.97 -6.22
N GLY A 7 -10.64 -12.38 -7.31
CA GLY A 7 -11.02 -12.08 -8.69
C GLY A 7 -10.56 -10.72 -9.24
N GLU A 8 -9.81 -9.95 -8.46
CA GLU A 8 -9.29 -8.65 -8.88
C GLU A 8 -7.97 -8.78 -9.65
N SER A 9 -7.79 -8.02 -10.73
CA SER A 9 -6.50 -7.92 -11.42
C SER A 9 -5.42 -7.39 -10.47
N ARG A 10 -4.29 -8.10 -10.44
CA ARG A 10 -3.10 -7.69 -9.68
C ARG A 10 -2.38 -6.50 -10.33
N ARG A 11 -2.65 -6.25 -11.62
CA ARG A 11 -2.13 -5.09 -12.35
C ARG A 11 -3.08 -3.92 -12.11
N TRP A 12 -2.53 -2.71 -12.01
CA TRP A 12 -3.33 -1.50 -12.18
C TRP A 12 -3.58 -1.24 -13.67
N GLU A 13 -4.74 -0.68 -13.97
CA GLU A 13 -5.05 -0.21 -15.32
C GLU A 13 -4.42 1.18 -15.56
N GLU A 14 -4.26 1.55 -16.83
CA GLU A 14 -3.69 2.85 -17.21
C GLU A 14 -4.49 4.03 -16.62
N GLU A 15 -5.82 3.94 -16.66
CA GLU A 15 -6.70 4.95 -16.07
C GLU A 15 -6.52 5.08 -14.55
N GLU A 16 -6.23 3.98 -13.85
CA GLU A 16 -5.99 4.02 -12.40
C GLU A 16 -4.65 4.67 -12.10
N TYR A 17 -3.66 4.45 -12.96
CA TYR A 17 -2.39 5.13 -12.85
C TYR A 17 -2.57 6.64 -13.03
N LEU A 18 -3.16 7.06 -14.16
CA LEU A 18 -3.31 8.47 -14.52
C LEU A 18 -4.24 9.24 -13.58
N ASN A 19 -5.33 8.63 -13.12
CA ASN A 19 -6.38 9.34 -12.38
C ASN A 19 -6.31 9.14 -10.87
N THR A 20 -5.54 8.16 -10.37
CA THR A 20 -5.49 7.86 -8.93
C THR A 20 -4.06 7.78 -8.40
N ILE A 21 -3.22 6.93 -8.98
CA ILE A 21 -1.87 6.66 -8.43
C ILE A 21 -0.96 7.88 -8.63
N GLN A 22 -0.83 8.37 -9.86
CA GLN A 22 0.03 9.50 -10.18
C GLN A 22 -0.39 10.80 -9.47
N PRO A 23 -1.68 11.20 -9.46
CA PRO A 23 -2.11 12.41 -8.75
C PRO A 23 -1.87 12.31 -7.23
N HIS A 24 -1.97 11.11 -6.65
CA HIS A 24 -1.66 10.92 -5.24
C HIS A 24 -0.18 11.18 -4.93
N PHE A 25 0.74 10.72 -5.79
CA PHE A 25 2.16 11.03 -5.63
C PHE A 25 2.46 12.51 -5.85
N GLN A 26 1.86 13.12 -6.88
CA GLN A 26 2.02 14.56 -7.15
C GLN A 26 1.59 15.43 -5.96
N ALA A 27 0.54 15.02 -5.24
CA ALA A 27 0.10 15.70 -4.03
C ALA A 27 1.13 15.63 -2.88
N LEU A 28 2.07 14.69 -2.93
CA LEU A 28 3.14 14.50 -1.95
C LEU A 28 4.49 15.08 -2.41
N ASP A 29 4.61 15.63 -3.62
CA ASP A 29 5.89 16.09 -4.19
C ASP A 29 6.61 17.14 -3.33
N ASN A 30 5.85 17.94 -2.58
CA ASN A 30 6.39 18.96 -1.69
C ASN A 30 6.52 18.50 -0.22
N ASN A 31 6.25 17.22 0.05
CA ASN A 31 6.37 16.66 1.39
C ASN A 31 7.69 15.95 1.60
N SER A 32 8.30 16.17 2.76
CA SER A 32 9.34 15.29 3.25
C SER A 32 8.74 13.94 3.63
N TRP A 33 9.56 12.89 3.60
CA TRP A 33 9.14 11.58 4.07
C TRP A 33 8.62 11.59 5.51
N GLN A 34 9.24 12.41 6.39
CA GLN A 34 8.77 12.56 7.77
C GLN A 34 7.35 13.11 7.82
N GLU A 35 7.01 14.08 6.98
CA GLU A 35 5.64 14.61 6.89
C GLU A 35 4.67 13.54 6.37
N VAL A 36 5.04 12.81 5.31
CA VAL A 36 4.21 11.72 4.76
C VAL A 36 3.93 10.64 5.81
N GLU A 37 4.91 10.28 6.62
CA GLU A 37 4.79 9.23 7.64
C GLU A 37 4.02 9.67 8.88
N THR A 38 4.05 10.96 9.19
CA THR A 38 3.35 11.55 10.35
C THR A 38 1.96 12.07 10.02
N GLN A 39 1.54 12.02 8.74
CA GLN A 39 0.15 12.24 8.36
C GLN A 39 -0.78 11.28 9.10
N THR A 40 -1.92 11.80 9.55
CA THR A 40 -2.88 11.04 10.36
C THR A 40 -4.31 11.25 9.89
N TYR A 41 -5.20 10.33 10.26
CA TYR A 41 -6.64 10.46 10.10
C TYR A 41 -7.36 10.05 11.40
N ASN A 42 -8.61 10.46 11.54
CA ASN A 42 -9.47 9.98 12.62
C ASN A 42 -10.10 8.64 12.21
N GLY A 43 -9.80 7.58 12.97
CA GLY A 43 -10.41 6.27 12.79
C GLY A 43 -11.89 6.24 13.18
N ALA A 44 -12.56 5.11 12.93
CA ALA A 44 -13.96 4.92 13.30
C ALA A 44 -14.22 5.11 14.81
N SER A 45 -13.22 4.85 15.66
CA SER A 45 -13.26 5.08 17.11
C SER A 45 -12.89 6.52 17.53
N ASN A 46 -12.84 7.48 16.60
CA ASN A 46 -12.27 8.83 16.79
C ASN A 46 -10.82 8.87 17.29
N GLN A 47 -10.13 7.73 17.31
CA GLN A 47 -8.71 7.69 17.63
C GLN A 47 -7.87 8.11 16.43
N ARG A 48 -6.92 9.00 16.67
CA ARG A 48 -5.93 9.43 15.68
C ARG A 48 -5.02 8.25 15.33
N LYS A 49 -4.94 7.92 14.04
CA LYS A 49 -4.09 6.84 13.52
C LYS A 49 -3.22 7.38 12.39
N ASN A 50 -1.99 6.87 12.26
CA ASN A 50 -1.15 7.19 11.10
C ASN A 50 -1.86 6.76 9.81
N LEU A 51 -1.84 7.65 8.83
CA LEU A 51 -2.48 7.46 7.54
C LEU A 51 -1.70 6.42 6.72
N ASN A 52 -0.39 6.63 6.65
CA ASN A 52 0.58 5.80 5.95
C ASN A 52 1.40 5.04 6.98
N LYS A 53 1.76 3.78 6.69
CA LYS A 53 2.40 2.91 7.70
C LYS A 53 3.38 1.93 7.07
N TYR A 54 4.39 1.60 7.85
CA TYR A 54 5.14 0.36 7.66
C TYR A 54 4.25 -0.83 8.04
N GLN A 55 4.40 -1.93 7.30
CA GLN A 55 3.63 -3.16 7.48
C GLN A 55 4.57 -4.35 7.40
N HIS A 56 4.56 -5.22 8.39
CA HIS A 56 5.36 -6.45 8.35
C HIS A 56 4.78 -7.42 7.32
N LEU A 57 5.64 -8.15 6.60
CA LEU A 57 5.23 -9.13 5.61
C LEU A 57 4.30 -10.19 6.23
N ASN A 58 4.60 -10.68 7.41
CA ASN A 58 3.78 -11.67 8.12
C ASN A 58 2.38 -11.17 8.56
N SER A 59 2.05 -9.89 8.34
CA SER A 59 0.77 -9.29 8.75
C SER A 59 -0.19 -9.03 7.58
N ILE A 60 0.19 -9.40 6.35
CA ILE A 60 -0.69 -9.41 5.18
C ILE A 60 -1.15 -10.84 4.87
N CYS A 61 -2.14 -11.03 3.99
CA CYS A 61 -2.64 -12.36 3.66
C CYS A 61 -1.56 -13.25 3.01
N GLU A 62 -1.64 -14.57 3.22
CA GLU A 62 -0.66 -15.55 2.73
C GLU A 62 -0.41 -15.45 1.22
N GLU A 63 -1.46 -15.22 0.43
CA GLU A 63 -1.34 -15.05 -1.03
C GLU A 63 -0.44 -13.86 -1.38
N ALA A 64 -0.59 -12.74 -0.66
CA ALA A 64 0.26 -11.57 -0.86
C ALA A 64 1.68 -11.84 -0.34
N GLN A 65 1.84 -12.56 0.77
CA GLN A 65 3.17 -12.94 1.28
C GLN A 65 3.96 -13.76 0.26
N GLN A 66 3.34 -14.82 -0.27
CA GLN A 66 3.97 -15.67 -1.28
C GLN A 66 4.37 -14.84 -2.51
N ARG A 67 3.46 -14.01 -3.01
CA ARG A 67 3.75 -13.17 -4.18
C ARG A 67 4.87 -12.16 -3.94
N TRP A 68 4.97 -11.62 -2.72
CA TRP A 68 6.06 -10.72 -2.35
C TRP A 68 7.41 -11.43 -2.38
N GLN A 69 7.46 -12.70 -1.98
CA GLN A 69 8.66 -13.54 -2.01
C GLN A 69 9.00 -14.02 -3.43
N ASP A 70 8.00 -14.23 -4.29
CA ASP A 70 8.21 -14.66 -5.68
C ASP A 70 8.85 -13.59 -6.57
N ILE A 71 8.77 -12.32 -6.17
CA ILE A 71 9.40 -11.20 -6.88
C ILE A 71 10.80 -11.00 -6.29
N GLU A 72 11.83 -11.28 -7.10
CA GLU A 72 13.25 -11.24 -6.69
C GLU A 72 13.64 -9.93 -5.97
N ILE A 73 13.14 -8.78 -6.45
CA ILE A 73 13.46 -7.49 -5.88
C ILE A 73 12.84 -7.31 -4.48
N THR A 74 11.62 -7.81 -4.26
CA THR A 74 10.90 -7.60 -3.00
C THR A 74 11.19 -8.68 -1.96
N SER A 75 11.67 -9.86 -2.37
CA SER A 75 11.93 -11.01 -1.48
C SER A 75 12.95 -10.73 -0.37
N GLN A 76 13.80 -9.72 -0.53
CA GLN A 76 14.77 -9.29 0.49
C GLN A 76 14.17 -8.38 1.59
N PHE A 77 12.90 -7.95 1.47
CA PHE A 77 12.27 -7.00 2.39
C PHE A 77 11.15 -7.65 3.19
N GLU A 78 11.32 -7.68 4.52
CA GLU A 78 10.31 -8.15 5.48
C GLU A 78 9.34 -7.05 5.94
N VAL A 79 9.64 -5.80 5.58
CA VAL A 79 8.83 -4.62 5.95
C VAL A 79 8.47 -3.86 4.69
N LEU A 80 7.16 -3.79 4.45
CA LEU A 80 6.53 -3.03 3.39
C LEU A 80 6.19 -1.63 3.89
N PHE A 81 5.92 -0.72 2.97
CA PHE A 81 5.30 0.56 3.25
C PHE A 81 4.02 0.71 2.44
N ARG A 82 2.95 1.19 3.09
CA ARG A 82 1.65 1.42 2.47
C ARG A 82 1.22 2.88 2.57
N LEU A 83 0.86 3.43 1.42
CA LEU A 83 0.18 4.72 1.29
C LEU A 83 -1.33 4.47 1.24
N ARG A 84 -2.11 5.27 1.97
CA ARG A 84 -3.56 5.15 1.99
C ARG A 84 -4.22 6.18 1.08
N LEU A 85 -5.07 5.71 0.18
CA LEU A 85 -5.83 6.53 -0.76
C LEU A 85 -7.31 6.39 -0.44
N GLY A 86 -7.89 7.39 0.24
CA GLY A 86 -9.28 7.35 0.67
C GLY A 86 -9.56 6.22 1.66
N THR A 87 -10.69 5.52 1.51
CA THR A 87 -11.17 4.53 2.49
C THR A 87 -10.65 3.12 2.25
N SER A 88 -10.70 2.60 1.02
CA SER A 88 -10.41 1.19 0.68
C SER A 88 -9.15 0.97 -0.17
N ARG A 89 -8.65 2.02 -0.84
CA ARG A 89 -7.49 1.90 -1.74
C ARG A 89 -6.17 2.08 -1.01
N ARG A 90 -5.14 1.36 -1.43
CA ARG A 90 -3.77 1.51 -0.94
C ARG A 90 -2.76 1.28 -2.05
N ILE A 91 -1.62 1.97 -1.95
CA ILE A 91 -0.44 1.66 -2.74
C ILE A 91 0.55 0.97 -1.80
N TRP A 92 1.05 -0.18 -2.23
CA TRP A 92 2.01 -1.01 -1.50
C TRP A 92 3.35 -0.97 -2.20
N GLY A 93 4.43 -0.93 -1.43
CA GLY A 93 5.77 -0.90 -1.97
C GLY A 93 6.85 -0.96 -0.91
N VAL A 94 8.08 -0.66 -1.31
CA VAL A 94 9.21 -0.52 -0.41
C VAL A 94 9.79 0.89 -0.51
N ARG A 95 10.06 1.48 0.65
CA ARG A 95 10.81 2.73 0.72
C ARG A 95 12.27 2.39 0.97
N VAL A 96 13.14 2.80 0.05
CA VAL A 96 14.59 2.71 0.20
C VAL A 96 15.16 4.12 0.15
N GLN A 97 15.60 4.61 1.31
CA GLN A 97 16.06 5.98 1.49
C GLN A 97 15.00 7.01 1.03
N HIS A 98 15.25 7.70 -0.08
CA HIS A 98 14.38 8.74 -0.63
C HIS A 98 13.44 8.23 -1.73
N HIS A 99 13.60 6.97 -2.18
CA HIS A 99 12.81 6.39 -3.25
C HIS A 99 11.73 5.48 -2.69
N PHE A 100 10.56 5.51 -3.31
CA PHE A 100 9.49 4.56 -3.06
C PHE A 100 9.22 3.74 -4.33
N PHE A 101 9.45 2.44 -4.23
CA PHE A 101 9.23 1.49 -5.31
C PHE A 101 7.85 0.88 -5.13
N ILE A 102 6.94 1.25 -6.04
CA ILE A 102 5.58 0.75 -6.05
C ILE A 102 5.59 -0.70 -6.51
N VAL A 103 4.90 -1.56 -5.76
CA VAL A 103 4.77 -2.98 -6.06
C VAL A 103 3.34 -3.30 -6.45
N TRP A 104 2.35 -2.88 -5.64
CA TRP A 104 0.93 -3.12 -5.93
C TRP A 104 0.05 -1.90 -5.69
N TYR A 105 -1.05 -1.86 -6.42
CA TYR A 105 -2.19 -1.01 -6.12
C TYR A 105 -3.38 -1.90 -5.75
N GLU A 106 -4.01 -1.59 -4.63
CA GLU A 106 -5.10 -2.37 -4.06
C GLU A 106 -6.37 -1.52 -4.05
N ARG A 107 -7.51 -2.06 -4.53
CA ARG A 107 -8.76 -1.30 -4.60
C ARG A 107 -9.65 -1.47 -3.35
N HIS A 108 -9.55 -2.62 -2.67
CA HIS A 108 -10.58 -3.08 -1.72
C HIS A 108 -10.11 -3.49 -0.31
N HIS A 109 -8.87 -3.21 0.08
CA HIS A 109 -8.34 -3.55 1.41
C HIS A 109 -8.48 -5.05 1.80
N LYS A 110 -8.05 -5.94 0.89
CA LYS A 110 -8.06 -7.39 1.01
C LYS A 110 -6.68 -8.00 1.32
N ILE A 111 -5.59 -7.27 1.07
CA ILE A 111 -4.21 -7.68 1.34
C ILE A 111 -3.94 -7.65 2.85
N CYS A 112 -4.40 -6.63 3.55
CA CYS A 112 -4.29 -6.51 5.00
C CYS A 112 -5.68 -6.27 5.59
N PRO A 113 -6.56 -7.29 5.60
CA PRO A 113 -7.89 -7.13 6.16
C PRO A 113 -7.76 -6.77 7.63
N ILE A 114 -8.60 -5.85 8.09
CA ILE A 114 -8.78 -5.64 9.53
C ILE A 114 -9.52 -6.89 9.99
N GLU A 115 -8.99 -7.62 10.98
CA GLU A 115 -9.77 -8.62 11.69
C GLU A 115 -11.10 -7.96 12.07
N ARG A 116 -12.20 -8.50 11.54
CA ARG A 116 -13.50 -8.12 12.06
C ARG A 116 -13.54 -8.71 13.46
N ASP A 117 -13.65 -7.84 14.46
CA ASP A 117 -14.08 -8.26 15.81
C ASP A 117 -15.34 -9.15 15.71
#